data_AF-A0A847AN98-F1
#
_entry.id   AF-A0A847AN98-F1
#
_cell.length_a   1.000
_cell.length_b   1.000
_cell.length_c   1.000
_cell.angle_alpha   90.00
_cell.angle_beta   90.00
_cell.angle_gamma   90.00
#
_symmetry.space_group_name_H-M   'P 1'
#
loop_
_entity.id
_entity.type
_entity.pdbx_description
1 polymer ?
#
loop_
_entity_poly.entity_id
_entity_poly.type
_entity_poly.pdbx_seq_one_letter_code
_entity_poly.pdbx_strand_id
1 'polypeptide(L)'
;MSVKETGVSYYGLNYPEHAEKDFKEMIRHNCNAVILALSEFDIDFWFPNIVSITKVGKDLGMKVYLDTWGIGKWFGGEPPSNFLTNNPGNRQVSAFTGESLPAACFNTKAFRDYFYGICTKLATGVDSDGFFWDEPHYALPKSYASITGGPGDDWACYCPVCRAKFKELYGYEMPRLMTKEVIAFRENSALEILQEAS
;
A
#
# COMPACT_ATOMS: atom_id res chain seq x y z
N MET A 1 25.77 -6.47 15.42
CA MET A 1 25.49 -5.92 14.07
C MET A 1 25.44 -4.41 14.21
N SER A 2 26.26 -3.66 13.46
CA SER A 2 26.11 -2.19 13.39
C SER A 2 24.93 -1.89 12.46
N VAL A 3 24.02 -1.00 12.89
CA VAL A 3 22.96 -0.48 12.04
C VAL A 3 23.61 0.21 10.83
N LYS A 4 23.29 -0.22 9.62
CA LYS A 4 23.88 0.32 8.37
C LYS A 4 23.04 1.45 7.77
N GLU A 5 21.75 1.44 8.07
CA GLU A 5 20.79 2.38 7.51
C GLU A 5 19.83 2.87 8.59
N THR A 6 19.64 4.17 8.62
CA THR A 6 18.81 4.91 9.57
C THR A 6 18.00 5.91 8.76
N GLY A 7 16.70 5.65 8.66
CA GLY A 7 15.78 6.45 7.86
C GLY A 7 14.68 7.09 8.68
N VAL A 8 14.09 8.15 8.11
CA VAL A 8 12.90 8.81 8.64
C VAL A 8 11.86 8.88 7.52
N SER A 9 10.59 8.64 7.87
CA SER A 9 9.48 8.89 6.96
C SER A 9 9.26 10.40 6.80
N TYR A 10 9.15 10.85 5.57
CA TYR A 10 9.05 12.25 5.18
C TYR A 10 7.73 12.51 4.46
N TYR A 11 6.98 13.46 5.00
CA TYR A 11 5.67 13.91 4.51
C TYR A 11 5.77 15.36 4.03
N GLY A 12 4.77 15.85 3.30
CA GLY A 12 4.73 17.25 2.86
C GLY A 12 5.57 17.51 1.61
N LEU A 13 5.33 16.71 0.56
CA LEU A 13 6.11 16.71 -0.68
C LEU A 13 5.82 17.89 -1.61
N ASN A 14 5.12 18.92 -1.12
CA ASN A 14 4.73 20.09 -1.86
C ASN A 14 5.76 21.24 -1.80
N TYR A 15 6.77 21.18 -0.92
CA TYR A 15 7.80 22.22 -0.75
C TYR A 15 9.24 21.67 -0.87
N PRO A 16 9.78 21.52 -2.09
CA PRO A 16 11.14 21.00 -2.31
C PRO A 16 12.25 21.77 -1.58
N GLU A 17 12.07 23.08 -1.36
CA GLU A 17 13.00 23.94 -0.65
C GLU A 17 13.15 23.59 0.84
N HIS A 18 12.14 22.96 1.44
CA HIS A 18 12.20 22.49 2.83
C HIS A 18 12.93 21.16 2.92
N ALA A 19 12.72 20.26 1.95
CA ALA A 19 13.34 18.94 1.92
C ALA A 19 14.87 18.99 2.02
N GLU A 20 15.55 19.90 1.32
CA GLU A 20 17.02 20.00 1.40
C GLU A 20 17.49 20.34 2.83
N LYS A 21 16.81 21.27 3.49
CA LYS A 21 17.16 21.68 4.86
C LYS A 21 16.91 20.53 5.83
N ASP A 22 15.77 19.85 5.69
CA ASP A 22 15.37 18.74 6.54
C ASP A 22 16.33 17.55 6.36
N PHE A 23 16.71 17.22 5.13
CA PHE A 23 17.65 16.14 4.83
C PHE A 23 19.05 16.42 5.38
N LYS A 24 19.53 17.67 5.30
CA LYS A 24 20.79 18.06 5.95
C LYS A 24 20.70 17.94 7.49
N GLU A 25 19.54 18.21 8.07
CA GLU A 25 19.31 17.99 9.51
C GLU A 25 19.32 16.50 9.85
N MET A 26 18.61 15.67 9.09
CA MET A 26 18.63 14.21 9.22
C MET A 26 20.05 13.65 9.18
N ILE A 27 20.89 14.10 8.24
CA ILE A 27 22.30 13.68 8.12
C ILE A 27 23.10 14.10 9.37
N ARG A 28 22.91 15.32 9.90
CA ARG A 28 23.54 15.76 11.16
C ARG A 28 23.13 14.89 12.35
N HIS A 29 21.96 14.27 12.29
CA HIS A 29 21.44 13.31 13.27
C HIS A 29 21.74 11.84 12.90
N ASN A 30 22.71 11.60 12.02
CA ASN A 30 23.18 10.27 11.60
C ASN A 30 22.11 9.44 10.87
N CYS A 31 21.15 10.07 10.20
CA CYS A 31 20.28 9.40 9.25
C CYS A 31 20.90 9.44 7.85
N ASN A 32 20.79 8.34 7.11
CA ASN A 32 21.33 8.20 5.76
C ASN A 32 20.29 7.70 4.74
N ALA A 33 19.04 7.57 5.17
CA ALA A 33 17.91 7.22 4.31
C ALA A 33 16.71 8.14 4.57
N VAL A 34 15.82 8.25 3.59
CA VAL A 34 14.51 8.90 3.70
C VAL A 34 13.47 8.05 2.99
N ILE A 35 12.28 7.94 3.59
CA ILE A 35 11.13 7.24 3.03
C ILE A 35 10.09 8.32 2.68
N LEU A 36 9.83 8.54 1.40
CA LEU A 36 8.85 9.54 0.96
C LEU A 36 7.46 8.92 1.02
N ALA A 37 6.60 9.41 1.92
CA ALA A 37 5.22 8.95 2.04
C ALA A 37 4.36 9.57 0.93
N LEU A 38 3.94 8.75 -0.03
CA LEU A 38 3.24 9.16 -1.24
C LEU A 38 1.77 8.74 -1.18
N SER A 39 0.87 9.71 -0.98
CA SER A 39 -0.55 9.47 -1.21
C SER A 39 -0.88 9.46 -2.71
N GLU A 40 -2.06 8.92 -3.06
CA GLU A 40 -2.58 9.02 -4.45
C GLU A 40 -2.63 10.48 -4.93
N PHE A 41 -2.97 11.41 -4.04
CA PHE A 41 -3.00 12.83 -4.35
C PHE A 41 -1.61 13.40 -4.64
N ASP A 42 -0.59 13.01 -3.87
CA ASP A 42 0.78 13.46 -4.11
C ASP A 42 1.31 12.97 -5.46
N ILE A 43 1.00 11.71 -5.80
CA ILE A 43 1.42 11.11 -7.08
C ILE A 43 0.69 11.76 -8.26
N ASP A 44 -0.56 12.15 -8.09
CA ASP A 44 -1.37 12.79 -9.13
C ASP A 44 -0.97 14.25 -9.34
N PHE A 45 -0.80 15.02 -8.25
CA PHE A 45 -0.66 16.47 -8.29
C PHE A 45 0.78 16.95 -8.13
N TRP A 46 1.57 16.32 -7.24
CA TRP A 46 2.91 16.75 -6.85
C TRP A 46 4.04 15.92 -7.48
N PHE A 47 3.76 15.16 -8.54
CA PHE A 47 4.77 14.30 -9.17
C PHE A 47 6.10 15.01 -9.51
N PRO A 48 6.12 16.23 -10.10
CA PRO A 48 7.37 16.94 -10.35
C PRO A 48 8.16 17.26 -9.07
N ASN A 49 7.47 17.49 -7.96
CA ASN A 49 8.09 17.73 -6.66
C ASN A 49 8.67 16.44 -6.09
N ILE A 50 8.00 15.30 -6.23
CA ILE A 50 8.52 13.98 -5.83
C ILE A 50 9.86 13.71 -6.52
N VAL A 51 9.96 13.99 -7.83
CA VAL A 51 11.20 13.86 -8.60
C VAL A 51 12.28 14.80 -8.05
N SER A 52 11.93 16.06 -7.80
CA SER A 52 12.86 17.08 -7.31
C SER A 52 13.39 16.75 -5.90
N ILE A 53 12.51 16.36 -4.98
CA ILE A 53 12.84 15.99 -3.60
C ILE A 53 13.71 14.73 -3.59
N THR A 54 13.37 13.73 -4.41
CA THR A 54 14.19 12.53 -4.56
C THR A 54 15.60 12.92 -5.00
N LYS A 55 15.73 13.75 -6.04
CA LYS A 55 17.03 14.24 -6.51
C LYS A 55 17.83 14.93 -5.41
N VAL A 56 17.20 15.77 -4.58
CA VAL A 56 17.87 16.40 -3.43
C VAL A 56 18.43 15.35 -2.47
N GLY A 57 17.66 14.31 -2.15
CA GLY A 57 18.13 13.20 -1.32
C GLY A 57 19.34 12.47 -1.93
N LYS A 58 19.29 12.17 -3.23
CA LYS A 58 20.38 11.53 -3.97
C LYS A 58 21.64 12.39 -4.02
N ASP A 59 21.51 13.68 -4.29
CA ASP A 59 22.62 14.64 -4.36
C ASP A 59 23.32 14.78 -2.99
N LEU A 60 22.57 14.63 -1.89
CA LEU A 60 23.10 14.61 -0.52
C LEU A 60 23.67 13.23 -0.10
N GLY A 61 23.62 12.23 -0.99
CA GLY A 61 24.13 10.88 -0.74
C GLY A 61 23.22 9.99 0.11
N MET A 62 21.95 10.34 0.26
CA MET A 62 20.98 9.54 1.00
C MET A 62 20.39 8.43 0.12
N LYS A 63 19.93 7.36 0.79
CA LYS A 63 18.99 6.40 0.21
C LYS A 63 17.58 7.00 0.21
N VAL A 64 16.85 6.83 -0.88
CA VAL A 64 15.49 7.34 -1.03
C VAL A 64 14.54 6.19 -1.36
N TYR A 65 13.54 5.95 -0.50
CA TYR A 65 12.50 4.95 -0.72
C TYR A 65 11.16 5.62 -0.98
N LEU A 66 10.33 4.97 -1.78
CA LEU A 66 8.98 5.45 -2.10
C LEU A 66 7.96 4.60 -1.35
N ASP A 67 7.17 5.22 -0.50
CA ASP A 67 6.12 4.56 0.27
C ASP A 67 4.75 4.89 -0.33
N THR A 68 4.01 3.87 -0.76
CA THR A 68 2.67 4.00 -1.35
C THR A 68 1.57 4.15 -0.29
N TRP A 69 1.78 5.08 0.63
CA TRP A 69 0.97 5.34 1.81
C TRP A 69 -0.50 5.66 1.47
N GLY A 70 -1.42 4.90 2.06
CA GLY A 70 -2.88 5.09 1.95
C GLY A 70 -3.51 4.66 0.62
N ILE A 71 -2.75 4.17 -0.35
CA ILE A 71 -3.27 3.81 -1.68
C ILE A 71 -4.33 2.70 -1.56
N GLY A 72 -5.51 2.97 -2.12
CA GLY A 72 -6.68 2.09 -2.10
C GLY A 72 -7.30 1.84 -0.72
N LYS A 73 -6.77 2.46 0.35
CA LYS A 73 -6.93 1.95 1.73
C LYS A 73 -6.62 0.45 1.84
N TRP A 74 -5.76 -0.05 0.96
CA TRP A 74 -5.13 -1.36 1.08
C TRP A 74 -3.82 -1.23 1.85
N PHE A 75 -3.05 -0.17 1.58
CA PHE A 75 -1.91 0.21 2.40
C PHE A 75 -2.34 1.03 3.63
N GLY A 76 -1.52 0.97 4.68
CA GLY A 76 -1.65 1.81 5.86
C GLY A 76 -1.68 3.29 5.50
N GLY A 77 -2.49 4.08 6.21
CA GLY A 77 -2.47 5.53 6.07
C GLY A 77 -3.82 6.25 6.10
N GLU A 78 -3.73 7.52 6.47
CA GLU A 78 -4.84 8.45 6.67
C GLU A 78 -5.42 9.05 5.37
N PRO A 79 -4.66 9.35 4.29
CA PRO A 79 -5.16 10.07 3.12
C PRO A 79 -6.35 9.41 2.44
N PRO A 80 -7.30 10.19 1.88
CA PRO A 80 -8.37 9.63 1.07
C PRO A 80 -7.79 8.90 -0.17
N SER A 81 -8.53 7.90 -0.65
CA SER A 81 -8.20 7.22 -1.91
C SER A 81 -9.07 7.77 -3.05
N ASN A 82 -8.42 8.36 -4.04
CA ASN A 82 -8.99 8.72 -5.34
C ASN A 82 -9.57 7.48 -6.03
N PHE A 83 -8.89 6.34 -5.96
CA PHE A 83 -9.40 5.08 -6.50
C PHE A 83 -10.78 4.73 -5.92
N LEU A 84 -10.94 4.79 -4.60
CA LEU A 84 -12.20 4.45 -3.93
C LEU A 84 -13.35 5.40 -4.27
N THR A 85 -13.03 6.65 -4.61
CA THR A 85 -13.99 7.65 -5.06
C THR A 85 -14.46 7.35 -6.48
N ASN A 86 -13.53 7.00 -7.37
CA ASN A 86 -13.80 6.80 -8.79
C ASN A 86 -14.24 5.37 -9.14
N ASN A 87 -13.99 4.39 -8.27
CA ASN A 87 -14.24 2.96 -8.50
C ASN A 87 -15.05 2.30 -7.36
N PRO A 88 -16.25 2.81 -7.00
CA PRO A 88 -17.01 2.30 -5.86
C PRO A 88 -17.41 0.82 -5.99
N GLY A 89 -17.48 0.29 -7.22
CA GLY A 89 -17.78 -1.12 -7.48
C GLY A 89 -16.61 -2.10 -7.22
N ASN A 90 -15.40 -1.60 -6.97
CA ASN A 90 -14.19 -2.40 -6.78
C ASN A 90 -13.73 -2.46 -5.32
N ARG A 91 -14.67 -2.32 -4.38
CA ARG A 91 -14.43 -2.32 -2.94
C ARG A 91 -14.37 -3.73 -2.36
N GLN A 92 -13.75 -3.85 -1.20
CA GLN A 92 -13.85 -5.03 -0.37
C GLN A 92 -15.29 -5.17 0.16
N VAL A 93 -15.71 -6.41 0.38
CA VAL A 93 -17.06 -6.73 0.85
C VAL A 93 -16.95 -7.57 2.11
N SER A 94 -17.79 -7.24 3.09
CA SER A 94 -17.95 -8.01 4.32
C SER A 94 -18.46 -9.43 4.02
N ALA A 95 -17.84 -10.43 4.62
CA ALA A 95 -18.26 -11.82 4.51
C ALA A 95 -19.53 -12.12 5.32
N PHE A 96 -19.79 -11.35 6.39
CA PHE A 96 -20.98 -11.51 7.22
C PHE A 96 -22.16 -10.71 6.68
N THR A 97 -22.03 -9.38 6.56
CA THR A 97 -23.13 -8.48 6.17
C THR A 97 -23.32 -8.40 4.67
N GLY A 98 -22.27 -8.65 3.87
CA GLY A 98 -22.29 -8.44 2.42
C GLY A 98 -22.20 -6.97 2.01
N GLU A 99 -21.99 -6.05 2.97
CA GLU A 99 -21.87 -4.63 2.69
C GLU A 99 -20.50 -4.27 2.09
N SER A 100 -20.49 -3.17 1.33
CA SER A 100 -19.29 -2.59 0.76
C SER A 100 -18.47 -1.87 1.83
N LEU A 101 -17.18 -2.14 1.88
CA LEU A 101 -16.25 -1.61 2.86
C LEU A 101 -15.40 -0.47 2.26
N PRO A 102 -14.89 0.47 3.08
CA PRO A 102 -14.10 1.61 2.60
C PRO A 102 -12.64 1.24 2.28
N ALA A 103 -12.42 0.10 1.62
CA ALA A 103 -11.11 -0.32 1.11
C ALA A 103 -11.24 -1.01 -0.25
N ALA A 104 -10.22 -0.87 -1.10
CA ALA A 104 -10.23 -1.46 -2.43
C ALA A 104 -10.00 -2.96 -2.34
N CYS A 105 -10.70 -3.73 -3.18
CA CYS A 105 -10.37 -5.12 -3.38
C CYS A 105 -9.20 -5.21 -4.35
N PHE A 106 -8.01 -5.51 -3.82
CA PHE A 106 -6.77 -5.61 -4.58
C PHE A 106 -6.72 -6.80 -5.56
N ASN A 107 -7.70 -7.69 -5.50
CA ASN A 107 -7.87 -8.74 -6.50
C ASN A 107 -8.63 -8.29 -7.75
N THR A 108 -9.27 -7.13 -7.73
CA THR A 108 -9.98 -6.60 -8.91
C THR A 108 -8.99 -6.14 -9.97
N LYS A 109 -9.29 -6.41 -11.25
CA LYS A 109 -8.46 -5.94 -12.37
C LYS A 109 -8.29 -4.41 -12.32
N ALA A 110 -9.37 -3.68 -12.05
CA ALA A 110 -9.34 -2.22 -11.96
C ALA A 110 -8.33 -1.71 -10.93
N PHE A 111 -8.29 -2.32 -9.74
CA PHE A 111 -7.32 -1.89 -8.73
C PHE A 111 -5.89 -2.32 -9.07
N ARG A 112 -5.69 -3.53 -9.62
CA ARG A 112 -4.36 -3.98 -10.06
C ARG A 112 -3.79 -3.09 -11.15
N ASP A 113 -4.57 -2.80 -12.19
CA ASP A 113 -4.16 -1.89 -13.25
C ASP A 113 -3.80 -0.50 -12.69
N TYR A 114 -4.57 0.01 -11.73
CA TYR A 114 -4.32 1.29 -11.09
C TYR A 114 -3.02 1.29 -10.26
N PHE A 115 -2.86 0.32 -9.38
CA PHE A 115 -1.68 0.20 -8.51
C PHE A 115 -0.39 -0.06 -9.30
N TYR A 116 -0.42 -0.97 -10.28
CA TYR A 116 0.75 -1.22 -11.12
C TYR A 116 1.07 -0.03 -12.04
N GLY A 117 0.05 0.72 -12.47
CA GLY A 117 0.24 1.98 -13.18
C GLY A 117 0.99 3.00 -12.34
N ILE A 118 0.64 3.13 -11.05
CA ILE A 118 1.35 3.97 -10.07
C ILE A 118 2.80 3.48 -9.90
N CYS A 119 3.00 2.18 -9.66
CA CYS A 119 4.34 1.61 -9.49
C CYS A 119 5.20 1.86 -10.73
N THR A 120 4.66 1.66 -11.93
CA THR A 120 5.36 1.91 -13.19
C THR A 120 5.72 3.39 -13.34
N LYS A 121 4.78 4.30 -13.06
CA LYS A 121 5.01 5.75 -13.12
C LYS A 121 6.14 6.18 -12.19
N LEU A 122 6.14 5.67 -10.96
CA LEU A 122 7.17 5.97 -9.96
C LEU A 122 8.52 5.36 -10.34
N ALA A 123 8.56 4.07 -10.68
CA ALA A 123 9.80 3.36 -11.02
C ALA A 123 10.51 3.94 -12.26
N THR A 124 9.74 4.44 -13.23
CA THR A 124 10.31 5.02 -14.47
C THR A 124 10.60 6.51 -14.34
N GLY A 125 9.91 7.22 -13.46
CA GLY A 125 9.99 8.68 -13.35
C GLY A 125 10.82 9.21 -12.17
N VAL A 126 11.13 8.37 -11.19
CA VAL A 126 11.76 8.78 -9.92
C VAL A 126 13.00 7.93 -9.65
N ASP A 127 14.17 8.58 -9.52
CA ASP A 127 15.47 7.94 -9.22
C ASP A 127 15.58 7.53 -7.74
N SER A 128 14.78 6.55 -7.35
CA SER A 128 14.70 6.00 -5.99
C SER A 128 15.50 4.70 -5.84
N ASP A 129 15.80 4.32 -4.59
CA ASP A 129 16.48 3.07 -4.24
C ASP A 129 15.52 1.89 -4.01
N GLY A 130 14.21 2.13 -4.05
CA GLY A 130 13.19 1.07 -4.00
C GLY A 130 11.84 1.53 -3.45
N PHE A 131 10.90 0.58 -3.40
CA PHE A 131 9.60 0.76 -2.76
C PHE A 131 9.61 0.28 -1.31
N PHE A 132 8.80 0.95 -0.49
CA PHE A 132 8.43 0.53 0.85
C PHE A 132 6.91 0.27 0.85
N TRP A 133 6.51 -0.96 1.17
CA TRP A 133 5.10 -1.36 1.20
C TRP A 133 4.55 -1.20 2.62
N ASP A 134 3.88 -0.08 2.90
CA ASP A 134 3.38 0.24 4.25
C ASP A 134 2.09 -0.52 4.61
N GLU A 135 2.23 -1.50 5.51
CA GLU A 135 1.14 -2.26 6.13
C GLU A 135 -0.02 -2.68 5.19
N PRO A 136 0.24 -3.47 4.11
CA PRO A 136 -0.83 -3.97 3.26
C PRO A 136 -1.82 -4.83 4.06
N HIS A 137 -3.09 -4.44 4.08
CA HIS A 137 -4.12 -5.07 4.93
C HIS A 137 -5.50 -5.16 4.27
N TYR A 138 -6.32 -6.07 4.80
CA TYR A 138 -7.75 -6.12 4.51
C TYR A 138 -8.51 -5.11 5.38
N ALA A 139 -9.63 -4.56 4.89
CA ALA A 139 -10.46 -3.59 5.63
C ALA A 139 -10.90 -4.10 7.01
N LEU A 140 -11.07 -5.41 7.14
CA LEU A 140 -11.30 -6.10 8.41
C LEU A 140 -10.10 -7.00 8.67
N PRO A 141 -9.00 -6.47 9.23
CA PRO A 141 -7.70 -7.16 9.32
C PRO A 141 -7.62 -8.27 10.38
N LYS A 142 -8.77 -8.69 10.94
CA LYS A 142 -8.82 -9.56 12.12
C LYS A 142 -8.53 -11.02 11.77
N SER A 143 -7.29 -11.41 12.05
CA SER A 143 -6.78 -12.75 12.40
C SER A 143 -5.23 -12.79 12.40
N TYR A 144 -4.55 -11.72 11.92
CA TYR A 144 -3.09 -11.56 12.09
C TYR A 144 -2.61 -10.13 12.37
N ALA A 145 -3.31 -9.07 11.92
CA ALA A 145 -2.94 -7.67 12.22
C ALA A 145 -3.74 -7.05 13.39
N SER A 146 -4.52 -7.83 14.12
CA SER A 146 -5.24 -7.40 15.33
C SER A 146 -5.40 -8.56 16.30
N ILE A 147 -4.98 -8.37 17.56
CA ILE A 147 -4.98 -9.33 18.69
C ILE A 147 -6.42 -9.70 19.15
N THR A 148 -7.46 -9.13 18.54
CA THR A 148 -8.86 -9.33 18.95
C THR A 148 -9.73 -9.82 17.79
N GLY A 149 -9.70 -11.12 17.52
CA GLY A 149 -10.61 -11.76 16.56
C GLY A 149 -10.94 -13.20 16.97
N GLY A 150 -12.19 -13.46 17.35
CA GLY A 150 -12.68 -14.78 17.72
C GLY A 150 -13.35 -15.52 16.55
N PRO A 151 -13.62 -16.83 16.68
CA PRO A 151 -14.49 -17.56 15.75
C PRO A 151 -15.88 -16.91 15.72
N GLY A 152 -16.28 -16.35 14.57
CA GLY A 152 -17.58 -15.67 14.38
C GLY A 152 -17.49 -14.19 14.03
N ASP A 153 -16.29 -13.59 14.07
CA ASP A 153 -16.10 -12.20 13.67
C ASP A 153 -16.10 -12.02 12.15
N ASP A 154 -16.60 -10.88 11.71
CA ASP A 154 -16.66 -10.52 10.29
C ASP A 154 -15.27 -10.31 9.68
N TRP A 155 -15.16 -10.52 8.37
CA TRP A 155 -13.92 -10.41 7.63
C TRP A 155 -14.12 -9.97 6.19
N ALA A 156 -13.03 -9.50 5.59
CA ALA A 156 -12.96 -9.12 4.19
C ALA A 156 -11.82 -9.88 3.49
N CYS A 157 -11.90 -10.15 2.20
CA CYS A 157 -12.88 -9.68 1.23
C CYS A 157 -13.73 -10.84 0.65
N TYR A 158 -15.06 -10.69 0.68
CA TYR A 158 -16.03 -11.63 0.12
C TYR A 158 -16.72 -11.14 -1.18
N CYS A 159 -16.04 -10.26 -1.92
CA CYS A 159 -16.60 -9.71 -3.17
C CYS A 159 -16.66 -10.79 -4.28
N PRO A 160 -17.44 -10.58 -5.35
CA PRO A 160 -17.58 -11.56 -6.43
C PRO A 160 -16.26 -12.02 -7.05
N VAL A 161 -15.28 -11.12 -7.18
CA VAL A 161 -13.94 -11.45 -7.72
C VAL A 161 -13.17 -12.39 -6.81
N CYS A 162 -13.12 -12.10 -5.51
CA CYS A 162 -12.45 -12.99 -4.54
C CYS A 162 -13.11 -14.37 -4.49
N ARG A 163 -14.44 -14.44 -4.52
CA ARG A 163 -15.16 -15.73 -4.52
C ARG A 163 -14.88 -16.54 -5.78
N ALA A 164 -14.84 -15.89 -6.95
CA ALA A 164 -14.52 -16.54 -8.21
C ALA A 164 -13.08 -17.10 -8.20
N LYS A 165 -12.10 -16.27 -7.81
CA LYS A 165 -10.69 -16.71 -7.67
C LYS A 165 -10.54 -17.85 -6.65
N PHE A 166 -11.22 -17.78 -5.50
CA PHE A 166 -11.19 -18.84 -4.50
C PHE A 166 -11.76 -20.15 -5.07
N LYS A 167 -12.91 -20.09 -5.74
CA LYS A 167 -13.56 -21.28 -6.33
C LYS A 167 -12.69 -21.90 -7.42
N GLU A 168 -12.02 -21.10 -8.23
CA GLU A 168 -11.06 -21.57 -9.21
C GLU A 168 -9.89 -22.31 -8.55
N LEU A 169 -9.36 -21.77 -7.45
CA LEU A 169 -8.21 -22.34 -6.73
C LEU A 169 -8.53 -23.63 -5.97
N TYR A 170 -9.68 -23.68 -5.27
CA TYR A 170 -10.02 -24.77 -4.35
C TYR A 170 -11.12 -25.71 -4.86
N GLY A 171 -11.82 -25.36 -5.95
CA GLY A 171 -12.86 -26.20 -6.56
C GLY A 171 -14.24 -26.15 -5.88
N TYR A 172 -14.43 -25.31 -4.87
CA TYR A 172 -15.73 -25.14 -4.19
C TYR A 172 -16.00 -23.67 -3.83
N GLU A 173 -17.26 -23.35 -3.48
CA GLU A 173 -17.66 -21.99 -3.13
C GLU A 173 -16.91 -21.48 -1.90
N MET A 174 -16.47 -20.22 -1.95
CA MET A 174 -15.79 -19.59 -0.81
C MET A 174 -16.72 -19.58 0.42
N PRO A 175 -16.32 -20.17 1.56
CA PRO A 175 -17.17 -20.20 2.74
C PRO A 175 -17.24 -18.80 3.37
N ARG A 176 -18.36 -18.49 4.04
CA ARG A 176 -18.50 -17.26 4.85
C ARG A 176 -17.75 -17.33 6.18
N LEU A 177 -17.42 -18.53 6.65
CA LEU A 177 -16.57 -18.73 7.82
C LEU A 177 -15.10 -18.61 7.42
N MET A 178 -14.29 -18.04 8.32
CA MET A 178 -12.84 -17.95 8.14
C MET A 178 -12.20 -19.34 8.30
N THR A 179 -12.16 -20.13 7.23
CA THR A 179 -11.45 -21.42 7.23
C THR A 179 -9.96 -21.22 6.95
N LYS A 180 -9.16 -22.28 7.13
CA LYS A 180 -7.71 -22.24 6.84
C LYS A 180 -7.43 -21.92 5.37
N GLU A 181 -8.25 -22.42 4.46
CA GLU A 181 -8.16 -22.15 3.02
C GLU A 181 -8.48 -20.68 2.70
N VAL A 182 -9.45 -20.07 3.39
CA VAL A 182 -9.74 -18.63 3.27
C VAL A 182 -8.57 -17.79 3.77
N ILE A 183 -7.96 -18.16 4.90
CA ILE A 183 -6.77 -17.47 5.42
C ILE A 183 -5.62 -17.56 4.41
N ALA A 184 -5.29 -18.77 3.94
CA ALA A 184 -4.22 -18.97 2.97
C ALA A 184 -4.50 -18.26 1.64
N PHE A 185 -5.75 -18.27 1.16
CA PHE A 185 -6.14 -17.49 -0.03
C PHE A 185 -5.87 -16.00 0.15
N ARG A 186 -6.21 -15.45 1.32
CA ARG A 186 -6.05 -14.03 1.62
C ARG A 186 -4.58 -13.62 1.66
N GLU A 187 -3.77 -14.40 2.38
CA GLU A 187 -2.33 -14.19 2.49
C GLU A 187 -1.65 -14.29 1.12
N ASN A 188 -1.90 -15.37 0.38
CA ASN A 188 -1.30 -15.58 -0.94
C ASN A 188 -1.73 -14.50 -1.94
N SER A 189 -3.01 -14.09 -1.94
CA SER A 189 -3.47 -13.01 -2.82
C SER A 189 -2.78 -11.68 -2.52
N ALA A 190 -2.54 -11.37 -1.24
CA ALA A 190 -1.86 -10.14 -0.84
C ALA A 190 -0.38 -10.18 -1.21
N LEU A 191 0.28 -11.33 -1.06
CA LEU A 191 1.68 -11.50 -1.45
C LEU A 191 1.85 -11.45 -2.98
N GLU A 192 0.95 -12.05 -3.74
CA GLU A 192 1.00 -12.10 -5.20
C GLU A 192 1.11 -10.70 -5.83
N ILE A 193 0.24 -9.77 -5.41
CA ILE A 193 0.23 -8.41 -5.94
C ILE A 193 1.49 -7.61 -5.56
N LEU A 194 2.06 -7.84 -4.37
CA LEU A 194 3.31 -7.19 -3.94
C LEU A 194 4.52 -7.77 -4.68
N GLN A 195 4.54 -9.08 -4.92
CA GLN A 195 5.58 -9.75 -5.69
C GLN A 195 5.59 -9.30 -7.15
N GLU A 196 4.42 -9.09 -7.75
CA GLU A 196 4.32 -8.58 -9.13
C GLU A 196 4.73 -7.09 -9.23
N ALA A 197 4.54 -6.31 -8.17
CA ALA A 197 4.90 -4.89 -8.14
C ALA A 197 6.38 -4.61 -7.79
N SER A 198 7.10 -5.61 -7.27
CA SER A 198 8.50 -5.48 -6.81
C SER A 198 9.50 -5.83 -7.92
#